data_AF-A0A0D0VQK3-F1
#
_entry.id   AF-A0A0D0VQK3-F1
#
_cell.length_a   1.000
_cell.length_b   1.000
_cell.length_c   1.000
_cell.angle_alpha   90.00
_cell.angle_beta   90.00
_cell.angle_gamma   90.00
#
_symmetry.space_group_name_H-M   'P 1'
#
loop_
_entity.id
_entity.type
_entity.pdbx_description
1 polymer ?
#
loop_
_entity_poly.entity_id
_entity_poly.type
_entity_poly.pdbx_seq_one_letter_code
_entity_poly.pdbx_strand_id
1 'polypeptide(L)'
;MSSGVQPTQECIEKFQELKTGKKLAYVIYGLSEDKRSIVVLKASEDKDFDSFVAELPEKDCRWAVYDYEFTLPGGEGVRNKLCFIVWSPDDASVKSKMIFASSKDALRRRLEGIHAEIQATDFSEITKDVVFDKVTRK
;
A
#
# COMPACT_ATOMS: atom_id res chain seq x y z
N MET A 1 11.46 22.28 -7.05
CA MET A 1 10.68 22.52 -5.82
C MET A 1 9.83 21.29 -5.59
N SER A 2 10.27 20.35 -4.75
CA SER A 2 9.52 19.11 -4.50
C SER A 2 8.57 19.34 -3.33
N SER A 3 7.31 19.67 -3.61
CA SER A 3 6.26 19.89 -2.61
C SER A 3 5.65 18.56 -2.11
N GLY A 4 6.47 17.52 -1.99
CA GLY A 4 6.05 16.23 -1.43
C GLY A 4 6.07 16.28 0.11
N VAL A 5 5.05 15.71 0.73
CA VAL A 5 5.02 15.55 2.19
C VAL A 5 5.89 14.37 2.62
N GLN A 6 6.45 14.45 3.82
CA GLN A 6 7.28 13.39 4.38
C GLN A 6 6.44 12.42 5.22
N PRO A 7 6.78 11.12 5.24
CA PRO A 7 6.19 10.19 6.18
C PRO A 7 6.65 10.44 7.60
N THR A 8 5.73 10.26 8.54
CA THR A 8 6.04 10.25 9.97
C THR A 8 6.83 9.00 10.34
N GLN A 9 7.51 9.06 11.49
CA GLN A 9 8.27 7.93 12.03
C GLN A 9 7.39 6.68 12.21
N GLU A 10 6.15 6.87 12.64
CA GLU A 10 5.15 5.80 12.83
C GLU A 10 4.92 4.99 11.55
N CYS A 11 4.96 5.61 10.37
CA CYS A 11 4.82 4.91 9.10
C CYS A 11 5.92 3.86 8.89
N ILE A 12 7.14 4.20 9.29
CA ILE A 12 8.33 3.36 9.17
C ILE A 12 8.26 2.24 10.20
N GLU A 13 7.85 2.55 11.44
CA GLU A 13 7.69 1.56 12.51
C GLU A 13 6.65 0.51 12.13
N LYS A 14 5.46 0.92 11.67
CA LYS A 14 4.40 -0.01 11.23
C LYS A 14 4.82 -0.85 10.02
N PHE A 15 5.57 -0.26 9.08
CA PHE A 15 6.14 -1.03 7.98
C PHE A 15 7.14 -2.07 8.45
N GLN A 16 8.02 -1.72 9.40
CA GLN A 16 8.98 -2.67 9.96
C GLN A 16 8.28 -3.81 10.71
N GLU A 17 7.21 -3.52 11.45
CA GLU A 17 6.38 -4.54 12.10
C GLU A 17 5.80 -5.53 11.08
N LEU A 18 5.25 -5.00 9.97
CA LEU A 18 4.71 -5.80 8.86
C LEU A 18 5.82 -6.62 8.17
N LYS A 19 6.97 -6.01 7.87
CA LYS A 19 8.12 -6.70 7.25
C LYS A 19 8.70 -7.80 8.13
N THR A 20 8.64 -7.65 9.46
CA THR A 20 9.13 -8.68 10.39
C THR A 20 8.18 -9.90 10.43
N GLY A 21 7.01 -9.82 9.79
CA GLY A 21 6.06 -10.93 9.66
C GLY A 21 5.42 -11.34 10.98
N LYS A 22 5.46 -10.46 12.00
CA LYS A 22 5.04 -10.85 13.36
C LYS A 22 3.53 -10.95 13.48
N LYS A 23 2.76 -10.06 12.83
CA LYS A 23 1.30 -9.91 13.04
C LYS A 23 0.53 -9.19 11.94
N LEU A 24 1.11 -8.14 11.33
CA LEU A 24 0.38 -7.29 10.37
C LEU A 24 0.35 -7.89 8.97
N ALA A 25 -0.82 -7.92 8.35
CA ALA A 25 -1.02 -8.31 6.96
C ALA A 25 -0.97 -7.10 6.02
N TYR A 26 -1.51 -5.96 6.44
CA TYR A 26 -1.46 -4.73 5.67
C TYR A 26 -1.43 -3.46 6.53
N VAL A 27 -0.87 -2.40 5.95
CA VAL A 27 -0.85 -1.06 6.54
C VAL A 27 -1.33 -0.07 5.50
N ILE A 28 -2.32 0.75 5.85
CA ILE A 28 -2.88 1.82 5.05
C ILE A 28 -2.35 3.15 5.56
N TYR A 29 -1.75 3.91 4.65
CA TYR A 29 -1.22 5.24 4.86
C TYR A 29 -2.10 6.27 4.14
N GLY A 30 -2.09 7.48 4.67
CA GLY A 30 -2.75 8.62 4.04
C GLY A 30 -2.09 9.92 4.45
N LEU A 31 -2.75 11.02 4.13
CA LEU A 31 -2.31 12.34 4.57
C LEU A 31 -2.91 12.64 5.94
N SER A 32 -2.15 13.34 6.77
CA SER A 32 -2.70 14.02 7.96
C SER A 32 -3.81 14.99 7.56
N GLU A 33 -4.69 15.35 8.50
CA GLU A 33 -5.76 16.34 8.30
C GLU A 33 -5.21 17.67 7.75
N ASP A 34 -4.01 18.08 8.19
CA ASP A 34 -3.31 19.27 7.71
C ASP A 34 -2.68 19.11 6.31
N LYS A 35 -2.69 17.90 5.74
CA LYS A 35 -2.06 17.53 4.45
C LYS A 35 -0.57 17.89 4.36
N ARG A 36 0.13 17.89 5.51
CA ARG A 36 1.55 18.25 5.64
C ARG A 36 2.49 17.06 5.87
N SER A 37 1.95 15.90 6.22
CA SER A 37 2.73 14.70 6.52
C SER A 37 1.93 13.45 6.17
N ILE A 38 2.63 12.37 5.87
CA ILE A 38 2.03 11.05 5.64
C ILE A 38 1.94 10.35 6.98
N VAL A 39 0.77 9.83 7.31
CA VAL A 39 0.46 9.16 8.59
C VAL A 39 -0.12 7.78 8.33
N VAL A 40 -0.08 6.92 9.35
CA VAL A 40 -0.73 5.62 9.30
C VAL A 40 -2.21 5.84 9.61
N LEU A 41 -3.09 5.48 8.67
CA LEU A 41 -4.53 5.54 8.88
C LEU A 41 -5.04 4.28 9.55
N LYS A 42 -4.52 3.13 9.12
CA LYS A 42 -4.93 1.84 9.66
C LYS A 42 -3.84 0.80 9.47
N ALA A 43 -3.74 -0.13 10.40
CA ALA A 43 -2.92 -1.32 10.27
C ALA A 43 -3.78 -2.50 10.71
N SER A 44 -3.77 -3.57 9.94
CA SER A 44 -4.57 -4.76 10.23
C SER A 44 -3.73 -6.03 10.09
N GLU A 45 -4.13 -7.02 10.87
CA GLU A 45 -3.59 -8.39 10.88
C GLU A 45 -4.38 -9.30 9.90
N ASP A 46 -5.44 -8.75 9.31
CA ASP A 46 -6.35 -9.48 8.43
C ASP A 46 -5.69 -9.78 7.08
N LYS A 47 -5.44 -11.07 6.82
CA LYS A 47 -4.89 -11.54 5.54
C LYS A 47 -5.94 -11.59 4.43
N ASP A 48 -7.18 -11.20 4.73
CA ASP A 48 -8.21 -11.16 3.71
C ASP A 48 -8.10 -9.88 2.87
N PHE A 49 -7.78 -10.08 1.59
CA PHE A 49 -7.62 -8.99 0.63
C PHE A 49 -8.95 -8.28 0.33
N ASP A 50 -10.09 -8.98 0.41
CA ASP A 50 -11.40 -8.36 0.16
C ASP A 50 -11.74 -7.36 1.27
N SER A 51 -11.47 -7.74 2.53
CA SER A 51 -11.53 -6.83 3.67
C SER A 51 -10.64 -5.60 3.49
N PHE A 52 -9.42 -5.78 2.95
CA PHE A 52 -8.54 -4.66 2.63
C PHE A 52 -9.11 -3.76 1.53
N VAL A 53 -9.65 -4.33 0.46
CA VAL A 53 -10.24 -3.56 -0.65
C VAL A 53 -11.47 -2.79 -0.18
N ALA A 54 -12.30 -3.37 0.69
CA ALA A 54 -13.45 -2.71 1.30
C ALA A 54 -13.08 -1.49 2.18
N GLU A 55 -11.83 -1.40 2.61
CA GLU A 55 -11.33 -0.27 3.42
C GLU A 55 -10.80 0.90 2.59
N LEU A 56 -10.68 0.73 1.27
CA LEU A 56 -10.24 1.76 0.35
C LEU A 56 -11.42 2.68 -0.02
N PRO A 57 -11.30 4.01 0.18
CA PRO A 57 -12.40 4.94 -0.08
C PRO A 57 -12.54 5.28 -1.57
N GLU A 58 -13.75 5.40 -2.08
CA GLU A 58 -14.01 5.76 -3.49
C GLU A 58 -13.65 7.21 -3.85
N LYS A 59 -13.64 8.12 -2.88
CA LYS A 59 -13.46 9.57 -3.09
C LYS A 59 -12.14 10.12 -2.59
N ASP A 60 -11.26 9.26 -2.09
CA ASP A 60 -9.97 9.65 -1.53
C ASP A 60 -8.86 8.70 -1.95
N CYS A 61 -7.65 9.26 -2.03
CA CYS A 61 -6.48 8.48 -2.35
C CYS A 61 -5.89 7.88 -1.07
N ARG A 62 -5.28 6.70 -1.17
CA ARG A 62 -4.54 6.06 -0.09
C ARG A 62 -3.31 5.35 -0.62
N TRP A 63 -2.28 5.24 0.21
CA TRP A 63 -1.21 4.28 -0.04
C TRP A 63 -1.41 3.10 0.89
N ALA A 64 -1.04 1.91 0.47
CA ALA A 64 -1.02 0.77 1.34
C ALA A 64 0.21 -0.10 1.07
N VAL A 65 0.66 -0.78 2.10
CA VAL A 65 1.60 -1.89 1.96
C VAL A 65 0.85 -3.14 2.37
N TYR A 66 0.85 -4.14 1.50
CA TYR A 66 0.22 -5.42 1.74
C TYR A 66 1.30 -6.51 1.68
N ASP A 67 1.38 -7.35 2.71
CA ASP A 67 2.22 -8.54 2.67
C ASP A 67 1.46 -9.68 2.00
N TYR A 68 1.67 -9.83 0.69
CA TYR A 68 0.94 -10.80 -0.10
C TYR A 68 1.59 -12.17 0.02
N GLU A 69 0.94 -13.03 0.80
CA GLU A 69 1.31 -14.43 0.99
C GLU A 69 0.69 -15.30 -0.10
N PHE A 70 1.54 -16.02 -0.85
CA PHE A 70 1.10 -16.93 -1.89
C PHE A 70 1.89 -18.23 -1.87
N THR A 71 1.23 -19.31 -2.28
CA THR A 71 1.87 -20.63 -2.41
C THR A 71 2.43 -20.76 -3.82
N LEU A 72 3.70 -21.19 -3.92
CA LEU A 72 4.29 -21.45 -5.22
C LEU A 72 3.69 -22.73 -5.83
N PRO A 73 3.37 -22.73 -7.14
CA PRO A 73 2.94 -23.93 -7.82
C PRO A 73 4.07 -24.96 -7.80
N GLY A 74 3.77 -26.21 -7.41
CA GLY A 74 4.75 -27.30 -7.33
C GLY A 74 5.23 -27.66 -5.92
N GLY A 75 4.68 -27.06 -4.87
CA GLY A 75 4.97 -27.46 -3.48
C GLY A 75 6.29 -26.88 -2.92
N GLU A 76 6.86 -25.86 -3.57
CA GLU A 76 8.05 -25.12 -3.11
C GLU A 76 7.81 -24.24 -1.85
N GLY A 77 6.66 -24.42 -1.19
CA GLY A 77 6.30 -23.71 0.03
C GLY A 77 5.53 -22.41 -0.20
N VAL A 78 5.30 -21.71 0.91
CA VAL A 78 4.62 -20.42 0.94
C VAL A 78 5.67 -19.31 0.91
N ARG A 79 5.46 -18.31 0.07
CA ARG A 79 6.27 -17.08 0.04
C ARG A 79 5.37 -15.88 0.28
N ASN A 80 5.91 -14.92 1.00
CA ASN A 80 5.30 -13.63 1.20
C ASN A 80 6.11 -12.56 0.47
N LYS A 81 5.41 -11.62 -0.16
CA LYS A 81 6.03 -10.51 -0.88
C LYS A 81 5.31 -9.21 -0.56
N LEU A 82 6.10 -8.24 -0.15
CA LEU A 82 5.64 -6.89 0.16
C LEU A 82 5.23 -6.16 -1.12
N CYS A 83 3.97 -5.79 -1.21
CA CYS A 83 3.41 -5.03 -2.31
C CYS A 83 3.09 -3.61 -1.83
N PHE A 84 3.48 -2.61 -2.62
CA PHE A 84 3.07 -1.24 -2.39
C PHE A 84 1.92 -0.89 -3.33
N ILE A 85 0.76 -0.62 -2.75
CA ILE A 85 -0.47 -0.27 -3.44
C ILE A 85 -0.67 1.24 -3.39
N VAL A 86 -0.93 1.83 -4.54
CA VAL A 86 -1.30 3.23 -4.71
C VAL A 86 -2.76 3.25 -5.17
N TRP A 87 -3.66 3.60 -4.26
CA TRP A 87 -5.07 3.77 -4.53
C TRP A 87 -5.35 5.23 -4.86
N SER A 88 -5.79 5.49 -6.10
CA SER A 88 -6.07 6.84 -6.58
C SER A 88 -7.34 6.85 -7.45
N PRO A 89 -8.53 6.76 -6.84
CA PRO A 89 -9.76 6.57 -7.57
C PRO A 89 -10.13 7.77 -8.43
N ASP A 90 -10.87 7.54 -9.51
CA ASP A 90 -11.18 8.61 -10.47
C ASP A 90 -12.00 9.75 -9.87
N ASP A 91 -12.89 9.43 -8.92
CA ASP A 91 -13.69 10.38 -8.15
C ASP A 91 -12.90 11.18 -7.10
N ALA A 92 -11.64 10.84 -6.82
CA ALA A 92 -10.84 11.61 -5.87
C ALA A 92 -10.51 13.01 -6.39
N SER A 93 -10.44 13.98 -5.48
CA SER A 93 -10.15 15.36 -5.85
C SER A 93 -8.78 15.50 -6.53
N VAL A 94 -8.71 16.29 -7.60
CA VAL A 94 -7.47 16.52 -8.38
C VAL A 94 -6.31 16.97 -7.48
N LYS A 95 -6.60 17.83 -6.48
CA LYS A 95 -5.61 18.27 -5.50
C LYS A 95 -5.07 17.11 -4.66
N SER A 96 -5.94 16.21 -4.18
CA SER A 96 -5.51 15.01 -3.46
C SER A 96 -4.63 14.14 -4.35
N LYS A 97 -5.08 13.80 -5.56
CA LYS A 97 -4.28 13.01 -6.53
C LYS A 97 -2.89 13.59 -6.76
N MET A 98 -2.80 14.92 -6.93
CA MET A 98 -1.53 15.60 -7.16
C MET A 98 -0.58 15.51 -5.96
N ILE A 99 -1.08 15.73 -4.74
CA ILE A 99 -0.28 15.63 -3.51
C ILE A 99 0.15 14.17 -3.28
N PHE A 100 -0.75 13.22 -3.48
CA PHE A 100 -0.46 11.79 -3.36
C PHE A 100 0.58 11.34 -4.39
N ALA A 101 0.43 11.71 -5.66
CA ALA A 101 1.44 11.41 -6.67
C ALA A 101 2.81 12.01 -6.32
N SER A 102 2.84 13.28 -5.88
CA SER A 102 4.08 14.00 -5.54
C SER A 102 4.76 13.47 -4.27
N SER A 103 3.98 12.91 -3.34
CA SER A 103 4.48 12.42 -2.04
C SER A 103 4.74 10.92 -2.00
N LYS A 104 4.25 10.18 -3.01
CA LYS A 104 4.47 8.73 -3.18
C LYS A 104 5.94 8.37 -3.07
N ASP A 105 6.80 9.10 -3.80
CA ASP A 105 8.25 8.86 -3.80
C ASP A 105 8.88 8.99 -2.42
N ALA A 106 8.42 9.94 -1.61
CA ALA A 106 8.94 10.14 -0.26
C ALA A 106 8.62 8.95 0.65
N LEU A 107 7.41 8.41 0.57
CA LEU A 107 7.02 7.19 1.28
C LEU A 107 7.75 5.97 0.73
N ARG A 108 7.69 5.75 -0.59
CA ARG A 108 8.26 4.58 -1.26
C ARG A 108 9.74 4.38 -0.97
N ARG A 109 10.52 5.46 -0.88
CA ARG A 109 11.95 5.44 -0.54
C ARG A 109 12.25 5.00 0.90
N ARG A 110 11.29 5.16 1.82
CA ARG A 110 11.43 4.68 3.21
C ARG A 110 11.02 3.22 3.37
N LEU A 111 10.19 2.72 2.46
CA LEU A 111 9.70 1.34 2.45
C LEU A 111 10.69 0.41 1.72
N GLU A 112 11.80 0.10 2.37
CA GLU A 112 12.84 -0.78 1.82
C GLU A 112 12.45 -2.26 1.91
N GLY A 113 12.37 -2.92 0.75
CA GLY A 113 12.01 -4.34 0.64
C GLY A 113 10.67 -4.62 -0.06
N ILE A 114 9.96 -3.58 -0.50
CA ILE A 114 8.80 -3.76 -1.40
C ILE A 114 9.27 -4.42 -2.70
N HIS A 115 8.59 -5.50 -3.05
CA HIS A 115 8.84 -6.28 -4.24
C HIS A 115 8.14 -5.71 -5.48
N ALA A 116 6.86 -5.38 -5.36
CA ALA A 116 6.04 -4.90 -6.47
C ALA A 116 5.32 -3.60 -6.08
N GLU A 117 5.15 -2.71 -7.06
CA GLU A 117 4.29 -1.54 -6.94
C GLU A 117 3.07 -1.74 -7.83
N ILE A 118 1.89 -1.44 -7.28
CA ILE A 118 0.59 -1.60 -7.91
C ILE A 118 -0.12 -0.26 -7.80
N GLN A 119 -0.61 0.24 -8.91
CA GLN A 119 -1.44 1.42 -8.95
C GLN A 119 -2.82 1.01 -9.46
N ALA A 120 -3.86 1.43 -8.75
CA ALA A 120 -5.23 1.17 -9.10
C ALA A 120 -6.06 2.45 -8.98
N THR A 121 -6.89 2.72 -9.98
CA THR A 121 -7.88 3.81 -9.94
C THR A 121 -9.30 3.27 -9.83
N ASP A 122 -9.50 1.95 -9.98
CA ASP A 122 -10.77 1.28 -9.75
C ASP A 122 -10.59 -0.03 -8.98
N PHE A 123 -11.65 -0.46 -8.27
CA PHE A 123 -11.65 -1.71 -7.51
C PHE A 123 -11.39 -2.92 -8.41
N SER A 124 -11.80 -2.85 -9.67
CA SER A 124 -11.55 -3.89 -10.67
C SER A 124 -10.06 -4.07 -10.99
N GLU A 125 -9.24 -3.04 -10.80
CA GLU A 125 -7.79 -3.09 -11.04
C GLU A 125 -7.02 -3.60 -9.82
N ILE A 126 -7.66 -3.68 -8.66
CA ILE A 126 -7.08 -4.18 -7.43
C ILE A 126 -7.75 -5.48 -7.00
N THR A 127 -7.39 -6.55 -7.70
CA THR A 127 -7.86 -7.91 -7.42
C THR A 127 -6.71 -8.81 -7.01
N LYS A 128 -7.03 -9.89 -6.26
CA LYS A 128 -6.04 -10.89 -5.82
C LYS A 128 -5.20 -11.42 -7.00
N ASP A 129 -5.83 -11.64 -8.16
CA ASP A 129 -5.16 -12.09 -9.39
C ASP A 129 -4.15 -11.08 -9.95
N VAL A 130 -4.51 -9.80 -10.00
CA VAL A 130 -3.60 -8.74 -10.50
C VAL A 130 -2.38 -8.61 -9.58
N VAL A 131 -2.60 -8.66 -8.26
CA VAL A 131 -1.49 -8.67 -7.30
C VAL A 131 -0.63 -9.92 -7.49
N PHE A 132 -1.25 -11.09 -7.61
CA PHE A 132 -0.55 -12.36 -7.83
C PHE A 132 0.33 -12.34 -9.09
N ASP A 133 -0.21 -11.90 -10.24
CA ASP A 133 0.56 -11.77 -11.49
C ASP A 133 1.74 -10.78 -11.30
N LYS A 134 1.50 -9.66 -10.61
CA LYS A 134 2.56 -8.66 -10.37
C LYS A 134 3.68 -9.16 -9.47
N VAL A 135 3.38 -9.97 -8.46
CA VAL A 135 4.39 -10.51 -7.53
C VAL A 135 5.10 -11.75 -8.06
N THR A 136 4.49 -12.45 -9.01
CA THR A 136 5.07 -13.66 -9.63
C THR A 136 5.89 -13.34 -10.86
N ARG A 137 5.57 -12.25 -11.59
CA ARG A 137 6.41 -11.73 -12.68
C ARG A 137 7.77 -11.29 -12.13
N LYS A 138 8.82 -11.97 -12.60
CA LYS A 138 10.24 -11.68 -12.32
C LYS A 138 10.74 -10.48 -13.10
#